data_AF-A0A0L8AQM8-F1
#
_entry.id   AF-A0A0L8AQM8-F1
#
_cell.length_a   1.000
_cell.length_b   1.000
_cell.length_c   1.000
_cell.angle_alpha   90.00
_cell.angle_beta   90.00
_cell.angle_gamma   90.00
#
_symmetry.space_group_name_H-M   'P 1'
#
loop_
_entity.id
_entity.type
_entity.pdbx_description
1 polymer ?
#
loop_
_entity_poly.entity_id
_entity_poly.type
_entity_poly.pdbx_seq_one_letter_code
_entity_poly.pdbx_strand_id
1 'polypeptide(L)' 'MLVSKDENIKTSSVYVASLILKLIQKQKVDKISIFEVSKELRKHNITRYRHLFFGLAFLYSSGIVDFQEPFIYVKNKND' A
#
# COMPACT_ATOMS: atom_id res chain seq x y z
N MET A 1 22.08 6.59 3.54
CA MET A 1 21.75 6.14 4.91
C MET A 1 20.31 5.66 4.87
N LEU A 2 20.02 4.43 5.34
CA LEU A 2 18.70 3.79 5.14
C LEU A 2 17.60 4.36 6.04
N VAL A 3 17.95 5.00 7.16
CA VAL A 3 17.00 5.67 8.10
C VAL A 3 17.71 6.83 8.79
N SER A 4 17.09 8.02 8.85
CA SER A 4 17.56 9.16 9.67
C SER A 4 16.90 9.17 11.05
N LYS A 5 17.57 9.72 12.07
CA LYS A 5 17.01 9.86 13.43
C LYS A 5 15.74 10.72 13.47
N ASP A 6 15.62 11.65 12.53
CA ASP A 6 14.49 12.57 12.41
C ASP A 6 13.38 12.02 11.50
N GLU A 7 13.59 10.85 10.92
CA GLU A 7 12.65 10.27 9.98
C GLU A 7 11.47 9.65 10.71
N ASN A 8 10.25 9.98 10.25
CA ASN A 8 9.04 9.39 10.81
C ASN A 8 8.89 7.93 10.33
N ILE A 9 9.44 7.01 11.12
CA ILE A 9 9.45 5.56 10.86
C ILE A 9 8.03 5.01 10.65
N LYS A 10 7.00 5.62 11.25
CA LYS A 10 5.59 5.23 11.08
C LYS A 10 5.02 5.53 9.69
N THR A 11 5.84 6.08 8.80
CA THR A 11 5.50 6.30 7.40
C THR A 11 6.47 5.65 6.41
N SER A 12 7.44 4.89 6.94
CA SER A 12 8.36 4.08 6.13
C SER A 12 7.62 2.97 5.39
N SER A 13 8.17 2.54 4.24
CA SER A 13 7.59 1.47 3.43
C SER A 13 7.42 0.17 4.22
N VAL A 14 8.42 -0.21 5.02
CA VAL A 14 8.41 -1.41 5.86
C VAL A 14 7.30 -1.36 6.91
N TYR A 15 7.15 -0.22 7.60
CA TYR A 15 6.09 -0.07 8.59
C TYR A 15 4.71 -0.15 7.95
N VAL A 16 4.50 0.58 6.85
CA VAL A 16 3.23 0.56 6.11
C VAL A 16 2.93 -0.86 5.63
N ALA A 17 3.89 -1.53 4.99
CA ALA A 17 3.77 -2.91 4.53
C ALA A 17 3.36 -3.87 5.65
N SER A 18 3.93 -3.71 6.86
CA SER A 18 3.55 -4.53 8.01
C SER A 18 2.09 -4.35 8.44
N LEU A 19 1.53 -3.13 8.32
CA LEU A 19 0.12 -2.87 8.60
C LEU A 19 -0.79 -3.53 7.56
N ILE A 20 -0.40 -3.48 6.28
CA ILE A 20 -1.12 -4.14 5.18
C ILE A 20 -1.17 -5.65 5.42
N LEU A 21 -0.04 -6.28 5.73
CA LEU A 21 0.01 -7.72 5.99
C LEU A 21 -0.80 -8.13 7.23
N LYS A 22 -0.73 -7.33 8.31
CA LYS A 22 -1.55 -7.55 9.50
C LYS A 22 -3.05 -7.49 9.18
N LEU A 23 -3.46 -6.57 8.32
CA LEU A 23 -4.86 -6.47 7.87
C LEU A 23 -5.30 -7.73 7.13
N ILE A 24 -4.52 -8.18 6.15
CA ILE A 24 -4.78 -9.40 5.35
C ILE A 24 -4.87 -10.62 6.28
N GLN A 25 -3.89 -10.81 7.17
CA GLN A 25 -3.87 -11.91 8.13
C GLN A 25 -5.05 -11.89 9.09
N LYS A 26 -5.43 -10.71 9.60
CA LYS A 26 -6.56 -10.53 10.51
C LYS A 26 -7.89 -10.89 9.84
N GLN A 27 -8.05 -10.53 8.57
CA GLN A 27 -9.26 -10.82 7.80
C GLN A 27 -9.29 -12.27 7.27
N LYS A 28 -8.15 -12.96 7.23
CA LYS A 28 -7.99 -14.32 6.66
C LYS A 28 -8.46 -14.38 5.20
N VAL A 29 -8.00 -13.41 4.40
CA VAL A 29 -8.33 -13.29 2.97
C VAL A 29 -7.09 -13.42 2.12
N ASP A 30 -7.22 -13.97 0.92
CA ASP A 30 -6.12 -14.08 -0.05
C ASP A 30 -6.03 -12.87 -0.99
N LYS A 31 -7.07 -12.03 -1.00
CA LYS A 31 -7.15 -10.80 -1.80
C LYS A 31 -7.75 -9.68 -0.97
N ILE A 32 -7.32 -8.45 -1.23
CA ILE A 32 -7.84 -7.27 -0.55
C ILE A 32 -7.90 -6.08 -1.51
N SER A 33 -8.93 -5.25 -1.36
CA SER A 33 -9.03 -4.04 -2.17
C SER A 33 -8.04 -2.96 -1.69
N ILE A 34 -7.43 -2.24 -2.63
CA ILE A 34 -6.59 -1.07 -2.30
C ILE A 34 -7.34 -0.01 -1.48
N PHE A 35 -8.68 0.06 -1.62
CA PHE A 35 -9.52 0.96 -0.84
C PHE A 35 -9.64 0.53 0.62
N GLU A 36 -9.69 -0.77 0.90
CA GLU A 36 -9.70 -1.31 2.26
C GLU A 36 -8.35 -1.07 2.94
N VAL A 37 -7.26 -1.32 2.21
CA VAL A 37 -5.91 -1.00 2.66
C VAL A 37 -5.81 0.49 3.00
N SER A 38 -6.25 1.36 2.10
CA SER A 38 -6.27 2.81 2.31
C SER A 38 -7.09 3.21 3.55
N LYS A 39 -8.25 2.56 3.77
CA LYS A 39 -9.09 2.80 4.95
C LYS A 39 -8.40 2.40 6.25
N GLU A 40 -7.67 1.29 6.25
CA GLU A 40 -6.92 0.86 7.43
C GLU A 40 -5.76 1.80 7.74
N LEU A 41 -4.98 2.20 6.73
CA LEU A 41 -3.85 3.12 6.90
C LEU A 41 -4.28 4.48 7.48
N ARG A 42 -5.46 4.97 7.13
CA ARG A 42 -6.03 6.20 7.72
C ARG A 42 -6.21 6.10 9.24
N LYS A 43 -6.51 4.93 9.81
CA LYS A 43 -6.61 4.73 11.27
C LYS A 43 -5.27 4.94 11.98
N HIS A 44 -4.17 4.82 11.25
CA HIS A 44 -2.80 5.02 11.73
C HIS A 44 -2.22 6.39 11.36
N ASN A 45 -3.06 7.35 10.96
CA ASN A 45 -2.65 8.68 10.48
C ASN A 45 -1.79 8.66 9.20
N ILE A 46 -1.83 7.57 8.43
CA ILE A 46 -1.15 7.47 7.13
C ILE A 46 -2.16 7.84 6.04
N THR A 47 -2.20 9.13 5.71
CA THR A 47 -3.20 9.70 4.78
C THR A 47 -2.64 10.00 3.39
N ARG A 48 -1.32 10.21 3.27
CA ARG A 48 -0.70 10.56 1.99
C ARG A 48 -0.53 9.32 1.12
N TYR A 49 -0.99 9.42 -0.14
CA TYR A 49 -0.91 8.35 -1.14
C TYR A 49 0.49 7.74 -1.27
N ARG A 50 1.55 8.56 -1.19
CA ARG A 50 2.94 8.09 -1.34
C ARG A 50 3.29 6.95 -0.38
N HIS A 51 2.77 6.97 0.85
CA HIS A 51 3.10 5.96 1.84
C HIS A 51 2.41 4.63 1.53
N LEU A 52 1.14 4.69 1.10
CA LEU A 52 0.42 3.53 0.57
C LEU A 52 1.17 2.93 -0.63
N PHE A 53 1.53 3.76 -1.61
CA PHE A 53 2.26 3.34 -2.79
C PHE A 53 3.58 2.65 -2.43
N PHE A 54 4.41 3.25 -1.57
CA PHE A 54 5.70 2.65 -1.19
C PHE A 54 5.56 1.39 -0.35
N GLY A 55 4.54 1.29 0.50
CA GLY A 55 4.25 0.04 1.23
C GLY A 55 3.84 -1.09 0.28
N LEU A 56 2.98 -0.80 -0.69
CA LEU A 56 2.57 -1.73 -1.73
C LEU A 56 3.73 -2.13 -2.65
N ALA A 57 4.52 -1.16 -3.11
CA ALA A 57 5.70 -1.40 -3.94
C ALA A 57 6.72 -2.28 -3.23
N PHE A 58 6.95 -2.06 -1.93
CA PHE A 58 7.85 -2.90 -1.11
C PHE A 58 7.36 -4.35 -1.03
N LEU A 59 6.07 -4.57 -0.81
CA LEU A 59 5.49 -5.91 -0.76
C LEU A 59 5.60 -6.62 -2.13
N TYR A 60 5.33 -5.89 -3.20
CA TYR A 60 5.43 -6.40 -4.57
C TYR A 60 6.87 -6.74 -4.93
N SER A 61 7.82 -5.84 -4.67
CA SER A 61 9.25 -6.09 -4.94
C SER A 61 9.82 -7.27 -4.13
N SER A 62 9.19 -7.59 -3.00
CA SER A 62 9.57 -8.74 -2.15
C SER A 62 8.88 -10.05 -2.55
N GLY A 63 8.03 -10.05 -3.59
CA GLY A 63 7.28 -11.22 -4.03
C GLY A 63 6.17 -11.67 -3.06
N ILE A 64 5.73 -10.79 -2.16
CA ILE A 64 4.72 -11.12 -1.14
C ILE A 64 3.30 -10.89 -1.65
N VAL A 65 3.09 -9.87 -2.48
CA VAL A 65 1.80 -9.56 -3.09
C VAL A 65 1.95 -9.40 -4.58
N ASP A 66 0.89 -9.70 -5.32
CA ASP A 66 0.79 -9.47 -6.75
C ASP A 66 -0.43 -8.59 -7.05
N PHE A 67 -0.40 -7.89 -8.18
CA PHE A 67 -1.49 -7.02 -8.65
C PHE A 67 -2.14 -7.64 -9.88
N GLN A 68 -3.24 -8.36 -9.66
CA GLN A 68 -4.04 -8.94 -10.72
C GLN A 68 -5.08 -7.88 -11.17
N GLU A 69 -4.68 -7.08 -12.17
CA GLU A 69 -5.47 -6.11 -12.95
C GLU A 69 -6.10 -4.88 -12.23
N PRO A 70 -5.52 -3.68 -12.43
CA PRO A 70 -6.19 -2.40 -12.14
C PRO A 70 -6.33 -1.54 -13.42
N PHE A 71 -7.14 -1.95 -14.39
CA PHE A 71 -7.17 -1.26 -15.68
C PHE A 71 -7.67 0.19 -15.58
N ILE A 72 -6.92 1.08 -16.22
CA ILE A 72 -7.22 2.52 -16.37
C ILE A 72 -7.15 2.85 -17.86
N TYR A 73 -8.25 3.36 -18.44
CA TYR A 73 -8.36 3.69 -19.86
C TYR A 73 -8.49 5.19 -20.09
N VAL A 74 -7.75 5.70 -21.07
CA VAL A 74 -7.77 7.11 -21.50
C VAL A 74 -8.81 7.31 -22.60
N LYS A 75 -9.60 8.38 -22.53
CA LYS A 75 -10.62 8.69 -23.53
C LYS A 75 -10.00 9.41 -24.73
N ASN A 76 -10.05 8.82 -25.91
CA ASN A 76 -9.91 9.58 -27.16
C ASN A 76 -11.28 10.23 -27.47
N LYS A 77 -11.31 11.56 -27.65
CA LYS A 77 -12.37 12.22 -28.42
C LYS A 77 -12.00 11.99 -29.88
N ASN A 78 -12.69 11.07 -30.56
CA ASN A 78 -12.91 10.96 -32.02
C ASN A 78 -13.15 9.48 -32.34
N ASP A 79 -14.37 9.03 -32.03
CA ASP A 79 -15.09 8.08 -32.90
C ASP A 79 -15.85 8.92 -33.94
#